data_AF-A0AAW2LWG7-F1
#
_entry.id   AF-A0AAW2LWG7-F1
#
_cell.length_a   1.000
_cell.length_b   1.000
_cell.length_c   1.000
_cell.angle_alpha   90.00
_cell.angle_beta   90.00
_cell.angle_gamma   90.00
#
_symmetry.space_group_name_H-M   'P 1'
#
loop_
_entity.id
_entity.type
_entity.pdbx_description
1 polymer ?
#
loop_
_entity_poly.entity_id
_entity_poly.type
_entity_poly.pdbx_seq_one_letter_code
_entity_poly.pdbx_strand_id
1 'polypeptide(L)'
;MVEDRYVAEQTHEIINLEHALADAKMELPEKYLVMSIVDKFPKSWENFGMTLKHQKGRLSLNDLMIVISIEEEHKNQTHKCLLSINPDLIVGK
;
A
#
# COMPACT_ATOMS: atom_id res chain seq x y z
N MET A 1 -6.74 -1.84 -5.34
CA MET A 1 -6.12 -0.52 -5.50
C MET A 1 -5.70 -0.34 -6.94
N VAL A 2 -5.54 0.90 -7.35
CA VAL A 2 -5.14 1.26 -8.72
C VAL A 2 -3.73 1.84 -8.72
N GLU A 3 -3.01 1.66 -9.83
CA GLU A 3 -1.60 2.03 -9.98
C GLU A 3 -1.36 3.55 -9.91
N ASP A 4 -2.28 4.36 -10.45
CA ASP A 4 -2.11 5.82 -10.59
C ASP A 4 -2.55 6.62 -9.35
N ARG A 5 -2.71 5.95 -8.20
CA ARG A 5 -3.08 6.58 -6.94
C ARG A 5 -2.18 6.05 -5.83
N TYR A 6 -1.90 6.89 -4.85
CA TYR A 6 -1.15 6.48 -3.67
C TYR A 6 -1.83 5.30 -2.97
N VAL A 7 -1.05 4.27 -2.66
CA VAL A 7 -1.52 3.09 -1.93
C VAL A 7 -1.86 3.48 -0.50
N ALA A 8 -1.12 4.43 0.09
CA ALA A 8 -1.43 4.99 1.41
C ALA A 8 -2.81 5.65 1.45
N GLU A 9 -3.12 6.49 0.46
CA GLU A 9 -4.40 7.20 0.36
C GLU A 9 -5.58 6.22 0.22
N GLN A 10 -5.48 5.27 -0.72
CA GLN A 10 -6.51 4.24 -0.91
C GLN A 10 -6.67 3.32 0.30
N THR A 11 -5.59 3.08 1.06
CA THR A 11 -5.65 2.32 2.33
C THR A 11 -6.45 3.11 3.37
N HIS A 12 -6.19 4.41 3.50
CA HIS A 12 -6.92 5.28 4.41
C HIS A 12 -8.42 5.33 4.09
N GLU A 13 -8.81 5.33 2.81
CA GLU A 13 -10.21 5.23 2.38
C GLU A 13 -10.87 3.92 2.86
N ILE A 14 -10.18 2.79 2.76
CA ILE A 14 -10.67 1.49 3.22
C ILE A 14 -10.84 1.49 4.75
N ILE A 15 -9.89 2.05 5.50
CA ILE A 15 -9.98 2.17 6.96
C ILE A 15 -11.17 3.05 7.37
N ASN A 16 -11.38 4.17 6.69
CA ASN A 16 -12.53 5.04 6.96
C ASN A 16 -13.87 4.34 6.68
N LEU A 17 -13.94 3.51 5.64
CA LEU A 17 -15.12 2.68 5.38
C LEU A 17 -15.33 1.66 6.52
N GLU A 18 -14.26 1.05 7.01
CA GLU A 18 -14.38 0.12 8.13
C GLU A 18 -14.85 0.80 9.41
N HIS A 19 -14.36 2.00 9.73
CA HIS A 19 -14.87 2.78 10.87
C HIS A 19 -16.39 3.03 10.75
N ALA A 20 -16.87 3.37 9.55
CA ALA A 20 -18.31 3.53 9.31
C ALA A 20 -19.10 2.21 9.48
N LEU A 21 -18.50 1.06 9.13
CA LEU A 21 -19.09 -0.25 9.38
C LEU A 21 -19.11 -0.60 10.88
N ALA A 22 -18.04 -0.28 11.60
CA ALA A 22 -17.96 -0.47 13.05
C ALA A 22 -19.04 0.35 13.78
N ASP A 23 -19.26 1.60 13.38
CA ASP A 23 -20.35 2.44 13.88
C ASP A 23 -21.73 1.80 13.64
N ALA A 24 -21.90 1.12 12.51
CA ALA A 24 -23.09 0.35 12.17
C ALA A 24 -23.16 -1.05 12.85
N LYS A 25 -22.26 -1.35 13.79
CA LYS A 25 -22.14 -2.66 14.47
C LYS A 25 -21.80 -3.83 13.54
N MET A 26 -21.08 -3.55 12.45
CA MET A 26 -20.55 -4.51 11.49
C MET A 26 -19.01 -4.54 11.53
N GLU A 27 -18.44 -4.62 12.73
CA GLU A 27 -17.00 -4.64 12.95
C GLU A 27 -16.35 -5.82 12.21
N LEU A 28 -15.25 -5.53 11.51
CA LEU A 28 -14.47 -6.54 10.82
C LEU A 28 -13.28 -6.94 11.69
N PRO A 29 -12.90 -8.23 11.74
CA PRO A 29 -11.68 -8.63 12.43
C PRO A 29 -10.47 -7.90 11.84
N GLU A 30 -9.62 -7.29 12.67
CA GLU A 30 -8.45 -6.53 12.22
C GLU A 30 -7.56 -7.34 11.25
N LYS A 31 -7.37 -8.63 11.54
CA LYS A 31 -6.64 -9.55 10.66
C LYS A 31 -7.26 -9.67 9.27
N TYR A 32 -8.59 -9.67 9.17
CA TYR A 32 -9.29 -9.68 7.89
C TYR A 32 -8.99 -8.41 7.09
N LEU A 33 -9.01 -7.24 7.74
CA LEU A 33 -8.69 -5.97 7.09
C LEU A 33 -7.25 -5.93 6.59
N VAL A 34 -6.29 -6.30 7.44
CA VAL A 34 -4.86 -6.33 7.07
C VAL A 34 -4.65 -7.24 5.86
N MET A 35 -5.19 -8.46 5.88
CA MET A 35 -5.08 -9.39 4.76
C MET A 35 -5.75 -8.84 3.49
N SER A 36 -6.95 -8.26 3.63
CA SER A 36 -7.71 -7.72 2.50
C SER A 36 -6.99 -6.54 1.85
N ILE A 37 -6.39 -5.64 2.62
CA ILE A 37 -5.62 -4.51 2.10
C ILE A 37 -4.40 -5.02 1.32
N VAL A 38 -3.63 -5.94 1.89
CA VAL A 38 -2.45 -6.52 1.24
C VAL A 38 -2.81 -7.25 -0.06
N ASP A 39 -3.92 -7.98 -0.09
CA ASP A 39 -4.41 -8.66 -1.30
C ASP A 39 -4.96 -7.69 -2.36
N LYS A 40 -5.25 -6.44 -1.98
CA LYS A 40 -5.72 -5.38 -2.89
C LYS A 40 -4.61 -4.51 -3.44
N PHE A 41 -3.36 -4.72 -3.06
CA PHE A 41 -2.23 -3.98 -3.59
C PHE A 41 -2.16 -4.10 -5.12
N PRO A 42 -1.72 -3.02 -5.80
CA PRO A 42 -1.55 -3.04 -7.24
C PRO A 42 -0.32 -3.90 -7.62
N LYS A 43 -0.18 -4.25 -8.91
CA LYS A 43 0.89 -5.17 -9.35
C LYS A 43 2.28 -4.61 -9.08
N SER A 44 2.47 -3.29 -9.19
CA SER A 44 3.76 -2.65 -8.88
C SER A 44 4.20 -2.79 -7.40
N TRP A 45 3.32 -3.29 -6.53
CA TRP A 45 3.56 -3.55 -5.11
C TRP A 45 3.66 -5.04 -4.76
N GLU A 46 3.65 -5.94 -5.74
CA GLU A 46 3.62 -7.40 -5.51
C GLU A 46 4.74 -7.91 -4.58
N ASN A 47 5.98 -7.49 -4.81
CA ASN A 47 7.13 -7.90 -3.99
C ASN A 47 6.99 -7.47 -2.52
N PHE A 48 6.49 -6.24 -2.31
CA PHE A 48 6.22 -5.73 -0.97
C PHE A 48 5.06 -6.51 -0.32
N GLY A 49 3.96 -6.73 -1.04
CA GLY A 49 2.83 -7.53 -0.58
C GLY A 49 3.23 -8.96 -0.19
N MET A 50 4.09 -9.62 -0.96
CA MET A 50 4.65 -10.94 -0.64
C MET A 50 5.50 -10.90 0.63
N THR A 51 6.29 -9.84 0.83
CA THR A 51 7.06 -9.63 2.05
C THR A 51 6.14 -9.54 3.27
N LEU A 52 5.04 -8.80 3.18
CA LEU A 52 4.07 -8.69 4.27
C LEU A 52 3.36 -10.03 4.55
N LYS A 53 3.02 -10.82 3.52
CA LYS A 53 2.42 -12.15 3.69
C LYS A 53 3.33 -13.11 4.46
N HIS A 54 4.64 -13.05 4.25
CA HIS A 54 5.61 -13.85 5.00
C HIS A 54 5.73 -13.47 6.48
N GLN A 55 5.32 -12.25 6.87
CA GLN A 55 5.28 -11.83 8.27
C GLN A 55 4.12 -12.46 9.07
N LYS A 56 3.32 -13.35 8.47
CA LYS A 56 2.28 -14.19 9.11
C LYS A 56 1.27 -13.44 9.97
N GLY A 57 0.89 -12.22 9.59
CA GLY A 57 -0.14 -11.46 10.30
C GLY A 57 0.31 -10.93 11.66
N ARG A 58 1.61 -10.64 11.81
CA ARG A 58 2.17 -9.94 12.98
C ARG A 58 1.90 -8.44 12.99
N LEU A 59 1.38 -7.90 11.89
CA LEU A 59 1.13 -6.47 11.72
C LEU A 59 -0.26 -6.13 12.23
N SER A 60 -0.36 -5.11 13.06
CA SER A 60 -1.61 -4.40 13.29
C SER A 60 -1.98 -3.56 12.06
N LEU A 61 -3.20 -3.05 12.03
CA LEU A 61 -3.66 -2.14 10.98
C LEU A 61 -2.83 -0.84 10.96
N ASN A 62 -2.44 -0.35 12.14
CA ASN A 62 -1.57 0.82 12.27
C ASN A 62 -0.16 0.55 11.74
N ASP A 63 0.42 -0.61 12.09
CA ASP A 63 1.73 -1.00 11.57
C ASP A 63 1.69 -1.08 10.04
N LEU A 64 0.62 -1.67 9.49
CA LEU A 64 0.42 -1.77 8.05
C LEU A 64 0.43 -0.38 7.37
N MET A 65 -0.28 0.59 7.94
CA MET A 65 -0.32 1.96 7.40
C MET A 65 1.06 2.63 7.39
N ILE A 66 1.83 2.43 8.47
CA ILE A 66 3.20 2.97 8.58
C ILE A 66 4.10 2.36 7.52
N VAL A 67 4.13 1.03 7.38
CA VAL A 67 5.01 0.36 6.40
C VAL A 67 4.61 0.66 4.96
N ILE A 68 3.32 0.85 4.67
CA ILE A 68 2.87 1.32 3.35
C ILE A 68 3.43 2.71 3.05
N SER A 69 3.36 3.63 4.01
CA SER A 69 3.84 5.01 3.83
C SER A 69 5.35 5.05 3.55
N ILE A 70 6.12 4.24 4.27
CA ILE A 70 7.57 4.10 4.07
C ILE A 70 7.90 3.52 2.69
N GLU A 71 7.23 2.45 2.27
CA GLU A 71 7.46 1.83 0.97
C GLU A 71 7.07 2.78 -0.18
N GLU A 72 6.00 3.56 -0.02
CA GLU A 72 5.58 4.54 -1.00
C GLU A 72 6.62 5.65 -1.17
N GLU A 73 7.15 6.17 -0.05
CA GLU A 73 8.26 7.14 -0.07
C GLU A 73 9.51 6.55 -0.73
N HIS A 74 9.86 5.31 -0.39
CA HIS A 74 11.00 4.60 -0.98
C HIS A 74 10.84 4.45 -2.51
N LYS A 75 9.69 3.98 -2.99
CA LYS A 75 9.39 3.87 -4.44
C LYS A 75 9.47 5.23 -5.14
N ASN A 76 8.95 6.28 -4.52
CA ASN A 76 9.02 7.65 -5.06
C ASN A 76 10.47 8.15 -5.14
N GLN A 77 11.30 7.86 -4.15
CA GLN A 77 12.73 8.19 -4.16
C GLN A 77 13.50 7.38 -5.21
N THR A 78 13.23 6.08 -5.34
CA THR A 78 13.82 5.26 -6.41
C THR A 78 13.47 5.81 -7.77
N HIS A 79 12.21 6.19 -8.01
CA HIS A 79 11.79 6.79 -9.27
C HIS A 79 12.52 8.11 -9.54
N LYS A 80 12.61 9.02 -8.55
CA LYS A 80 13.39 10.26 -8.67
C LYS A 80 14.87 10.02 -8.94
N CYS A 81 15.47 9.02 -8.28
CA CYS A 81 16.86 8.65 -8.47
C CYS A 81 17.11 8.11 -9.89
N LEU A 82 16.24 7.23 -10.39
CA LEU A 82 16.30 6.70 -11.76
C LEU A 82 16.19 7.81 -12.81
N LEU A 83 15.29 8.79 -12.59
CA LEU A 83 15.17 9.98 -13.45
C LEU A 83 16.43 10.86 -13.41
N SER A 84 17.11 10.96 -12.27
CA SER A 84 18.35 11.74 -12.15
C SER A 84 19.56 11.05 -12.80
N ILE A 85 19.54 9.72 -12.94
CA ILE A 85 20.64 8.93 -13.48
C ILE A 85 20.56 8.79 -15.00
N ASN A 86 19.38 8.93 -15.63
CA ASN A 86 19.23 8.88 -17.09
C ASN A 86 18.26 9.95 -17.65
N PRO A 87 18.74 11.16 -17.96
CA PRO A 87 17.96 12.19 -18.64
C PRO A 87 17.53 11.82 -20.08
N ASP A 88 18.24 10.87 -20.71
CA ASP A 88 18.13 10.59 -22.15
C ASP A 88 17.11 9.49 -22.53
N LEU A 89 16.40 8.90 -21.57
CA LEU A 89 15.36 7.89 -21.86
C LEU A 89 14.00 8.49 -22.30
N ILE A 90 13.92 9.82 -22.47
CA ILE A 90 12.77 10.51 -23.08
C ILE A 90 13.17 11.20 -24.40
N VAL A 91 14.06 10.58 -25.19
CA VAL A 91 14.10 10.85 -26.64
C VAL A 91 14.26 9.50 -27.34
N GLY A 92 13.12 8.86 -27.63
CA GLY A 92 13.13 7.49 -28.13
C GLY A 92 11.88 7.05 -28.89
N LYS A 93 11.32 7.96 -29.70
CA LYS A 93 10.28 7.75 -30.74
C LYS A 93 8.87 7.36 -30.30
#